data_AF-A0A850BYV7-F1
#
_entry.id   AF-A0A850BYV7-F1
#
_cell.length_a   1.000
_cell.length_b   1.000
_cell.length_c   1.000
_cell.angle_alpha   90.00
_cell.angle_beta   90.00
_cell.angle_gamma   90.00
#
_symmetry.space_group_name_H-M   'P 1'
#
loop_
_entity.id
_entity.type
_entity.pdbx_description
1 polymer ?
#
loop_
_entity_poly.entity_id
_entity_poly.type
_entity_poly.pdbx_seq_one_letter_code
_entity_poly.pdbx_strand_id
1 'polypeptide(L)'
;MTQSEQKGRSILTNVLIVMVGQVGCLTLVIIMASVFGGLWLDNVFGTKPVITLALLFAGIPVSVIVMLAVARKTLARLKDKVENESNSSETSS
;
A
#
# COMPACT_ATOMS: atom_id res chain seq x y z
N MET A 1 23.76 -30.95 -4.48
CA MET A 1 22.69 -30.41 -3.61
C MET A 1 22.44 -28.92 -3.90
N THR A 2 22.42 -28.46 -5.16
CA THR A 2 22.60 -27.02 -5.50
C THR A 2 21.45 -26.36 -6.29
N GLN A 3 20.39 -27.09 -6.65
CA GLN A 3 19.30 -26.54 -7.49
C GLN A 3 18.22 -25.74 -6.71
N SER A 4 18.01 -26.03 -5.42
CA SER A 4 16.97 -25.34 -4.61
C SER A 4 17.37 -23.92 -4.19
N GLU A 5 18.66 -23.70 -3.90
CA GLU A 5 19.22 -22.40 -3.50
C GLU A 5 19.15 -21.35 -4.62
N GLN A 6 19.45 -21.73 -5.87
CA GLN A 6 19.43 -20.80 -7.00
C GLN A 6 18.00 -20.32 -7.32
N LYS A 7 17.01 -21.23 -7.28
CA LYS A 7 15.60 -20.89 -7.52
C LYS A 7 15.06 -19.95 -6.45
N GLY A 8 15.37 -20.20 -5.17
CA GLY A 8 15.00 -19.31 -4.07
C GLY A 8 15.59 -17.91 -4.23
N ARG A 9 16.88 -17.82 -4.57
CA ARG A 9 17.56 -16.53 -4.76
C ARG A 9 16.99 -15.72 -5.92
N SER A 10 16.67 -16.37 -7.04
CA SER A 10 16.00 -15.70 -8.17
C SER A 10 14.61 -15.17 -7.83
N ILE A 11 13.82 -15.90 -7.02
CA ILE A 11 12.50 -15.44 -6.58
C ILE A 11 12.64 -14.22 -5.66
N LEU A 12 13.57 -14.25 -4.70
CA LEU A 12 13.82 -13.13 -3.79
C LEU A 12 14.28 -11.87 -4.55
N THR A 13 15.18 -12.01 -5.53
CA THR A 13 15.61 -10.90 -6.38
C THR A 13 14.46 -10.34 -7.21
N ASN A 14 13.60 -11.20 -7.78
CA ASN A 14 12.43 -10.73 -8.53
C ASN A 14 11.43 -9.97 -7.64
N VAL A 15 11.17 -10.46 -6.43
CA VAL A 15 10.31 -9.77 -5.45
C VAL A 15 10.89 -8.43 -5.04
N LEU A 16 12.20 -8.34 -4.80
CA LEU A 16 12.89 -7.09 -4.50
C LEU A 16 12.76 -6.09 -5.64
N ILE A 17 12.97 -6.51 -6.89
CA ILE A 17 12.83 -5.64 -8.07
C ILE A 17 11.40 -5.12 -8.20
N VAL A 18 10.40 -5.99 -8.04
CA VAL A 18 8.98 -5.59 -8.09
C VAL A 18 8.65 -4.62 -6.96
N MET A 19 9.11 -4.89 -5.73
CA MET A 19 8.88 -4.00 -4.59
C MET A 19 9.53 -2.63 -4.77
N VAL A 20 10.78 -2.58 -5.22
CA VAL A 20 11.49 -1.32 -5.50
C VAL A 20 10.78 -0.54 -6.61
N GLY A 21 10.37 -1.21 -7.69
CA GLY A 21 9.63 -0.58 -8.78
C GLY A 21 8.27 -0.04 -8.33
N GLN A 22 7.53 -0.81 -7.52
CA GLN A 22 6.20 -0.44 -7.06
C GLN A 22 6.24 0.71 -6.05
N VAL A 23 7.15 0.64 -5.07
CA VAL A 23 7.36 1.71 -4.09
C VAL A 23 7.88 2.97 -4.78
N GLY A 24 8.84 2.84 -5.69
CA GLY A 24 9.37 3.96 -6.47
C GLY A 24 8.29 4.65 -7.30
N CYS A 25 7.51 3.89 -8.07
CA CYS A 25 6.41 4.42 -8.88
C CYS A 25 5.33 5.09 -8.01
N LEU A 26 4.91 4.43 -6.93
CA LEU A 26 3.91 4.98 -5.99
C LEU A 26 4.39 6.29 -5.35
N THR A 27 5.65 6.36 -4.93
CA THR A 27 6.25 7.56 -4.33
C THR A 27 6.27 8.71 -5.34
N LEU A 28 6.63 8.43 -6.60
CA LEU A 28 6.66 9.42 -7.68
C LEU A 28 5.25 9.98 -7.95
N VAL A 29 4.22 9.11 -7.98
CA VAL A 29 2.82 9.52 -8.14
C VAL A 29 2.34 10.38 -6.97
N ILE A 30 2.68 10.02 -5.73
CA ILE A 30 2.32 10.79 -4.54
C ILE A 30 2.97 12.18 -4.58
N ILE A 31 4.25 12.28 -4.94
CA ILE A 31 4.94 13.56 -5.08
C ILE A 31 4.27 14.39 -6.18
N MET A 32 3.95 13.79 -7.34
CA MET A 32 3.30 14.50 -8.43
C MET A 32 1.92 15.03 -8.04
N ALA A 33 1.11 14.21 -7.36
CA ALA A 33 -0.19 14.60 -6.84
C ALA A 33 -0.08 15.69 -5.76
N SER A 34 0.93 15.61 -4.89
CA SER A 34 1.18 16.57 -3.84
C SER A 34 1.61 17.94 -4.38
N VAL A 35 2.51 17.95 -5.37
CA VAL A 35 2.98 19.19 -6.01
C VAL A 35 1.86 19.81 -6.85
N PHE A 36 1.19 19.03 -7.70
CA PHE A 36 0.18 19.58 -8.61
C PHE A 36 -1.12 19.95 -7.90
N GLY A 37 -1.58 19.09 -6.98
CA GLY A 37 -2.72 19.37 -6.11
C GLY A 37 -2.42 20.50 -5.12
N GLY A 38 -1.18 20.58 -4.63
CA GLY A 38 -0.74 21.63 -3.74
C GLY A 38 -0.72 23.00 -4.41
N LEU A 39 -0.14 23.09 -5.61
CA LEU A 39 -0.03 24.33 -6.37
C LEU A 39 -1.38 24.82 -6.90
N TRP A 40 -2.26 23.90 -7.31
CA TRP A 40 -3.61 24.24 -7.79
C TRP A 40 -4.47 24.84 -6.67
N LEU A 41 -4.40 24.28 -5.48
CA LEU A 41 -5.17 24.76 -4.34
C LEU A 41 -4.53 26.05 -3.73
N ASP A 42 -3.20 26.21 -3.82
CA ASP A 42 -2.48 27.44 -3.40
C ASP A 42 -2.88 28.65 -4.26
N ASN A 43 -3.12 28.41 -5.56
CA ASN A 43 -3.63 29.39 -6.51
C ASN A 43 -5.11 29.77 -6.27
N VAL A 44 -5.89 28.93 -5.59
CA VAL A 44 -7.30 29.22 -5.22
C VAL A 44 -7.40 30.10 -3.98
N PHE A 45 -6.43 30.03 -3.05
CA PHE A 45 -6.49 30.73 -1.75
C PHE A 45 -5.61 31.98 -1.64
N GLY A 46 -4.75 32.27 -2.62
CA GLY A 46 -4.06 33.58 -2.72
C GLY A 46 -3.05 33.89 -1.61
N THR A 47 -2.66 32.91 -0.78
CA THR A 47 -1.70 33.09 0.33
C THR A 47 -0.67 31.97 0.27
N LYS A 48 0.60 32.34 -0.04
CA LYS A 48 1.90 31.63 0.17
C LYS A 48 1.86 30.13 0.61
N PRO A 49 2.80 29.27 0.16
CA PRO A 49 2.68 27.82 -0.08
C PRO A 49 2.24 26.97 1.15
N VAL A 50 1.03 27.16 1.65
CA VAL A 50 0.50 26.51 2.87
C VAL A 50 0.01 25.10 2.58
N ILE A 51 -0.44 24.84 1.36
CA ILE A 51 -1.06 23.55 1.04
C ILE A 51 -0.02 22.46 0.82
N THR A 52 1.15 22.79 0.25
CA THR A 52 2.29 21.85 0.19
C THR A 52 2.70 21.40 1.60
N LEU A 53 2.62 22.30 2.59
CA LEU A 53 2.91 22.00 3.99
C LEU A 53 1.78 21.19 4.66
N ALA A 54 0.52 21.48 4.33
CA ALA A 54 -0.64 20.73 4.82
C ALA A 54 -0.73 19.31 4.23
N LEU A 55 -0.43 19.11 2.94
CA LEU A 55 -0.37 17.78 2.32
C LEU A 55 0.79 16.96 2.87
N LEU A 56 1.93 17.59 3.16
CA LEU A 56 3.04 16.93 3.86
C LEU A 56 2.61 16.48 5.27
N PHE A 57 1.94 17.35 6.03
CA PHE A 57 1.40 17.01 7.35
C PHE A 57 0.27 15.99 7.30
N ALA A 58 -0.54 15.98 6.25
CA ALA A 58 -1.61 15.02 6.03
C ALA A 58 -1.10 13.67 5.50
N GLY A 59 0.07 13.62 4.86
CA GLY A 59 0.68 12.37 4.40
C GLY A 59 0.97 11.39 5.54
N ILE A 60 1.36 11.90 6.71
CA ILE A 60 1.60 11.10 7.92
C ILE A 60 0.33 10.41 8.43
N PRO A 61 -0.78 11.12 8.74
CA PRO A 61 -2.03 10.48 9.17
C PRO A 61 -2.67 9.64 8.07
N VAL A 62 -2.58 10.06 6.79
CA VAL A 62 -3.11 9.27 5.67
C VAL A 62 -2.39 7.92 5.54
N SER A 63 -1.06 7.90 5.66
CA SER A 63 -0.28 6.65 5.66
C SER A 63 -0.75 5.66 6.73
N VAL A 64 -0.94 6.14 7.97
CA VAL A 64 -1.40 5.32 9.10
C VAL A 64 -2.82 4.80 8.87
N ILE A 65 -3.73 5.64 8.38
CA ILE A 65 -5.12 5.25 8.10
C ILE A 65 -5.18 4.18 7.00
N VAL A 66 -4.41 4.35 5.91
CA VAL A 66 -4.37 3.37 4.81
C VAL A 66 -3.81 2.03 5.29
N MET A 67 -2.71 2.04 6.04
CA MET A 67 -2.11 0.83 6.62
C MET A 67 -3.13 0.07 7.48
N LEU A 68 -3.84 0.78 8.36
CA LEU A 68 -4.87 0.19 9.22
C LEU A 68 -6.07 -0.35 8.43
N ALA A 69 -6.54 0.37 7.41
CA ALA A 69 -7.66 -0.06 6.59
C ALA A 69 -7.33 -1.34 5.80
N VAL A 70 -6.12 -1.41 5.23
CA VAL A 70 -5.63 -2.59 4.52
C VAL A 70 -5.47 -3.77 5.47
N ALA A 71 -4.84 -3.57 6.62
CA ALA A 71 -4.67 -4.63 7.63
C ALA A 71 -6.02 -5.21 8.06
N ARG A 72 -7.01 -4.37 8.36
CA ARG A 72 -8.37 -4.80 8.76
C ARG A 72 -9.09 -5.56 7.65
N LYS A 73 -8.97 -5.12 6.40
CA LYS A 73 -9.53 -5.84 5.24
C LYS A 73 -8.90 -7.22 5.10
N THR A 74 -7.58 -7.32 5.20
CA THR A 74 -6.86 -8.60 5.12
C THR A 74 -7.28 -9.53 6.26
N LEU A 75 -7.34 -9.05 7.50
CA LEU A 75 -7.82 -9.80 8.66
C LEU A 75 -9.26 -10.30 8.49
N ALA A 76 -10.17 -9.46 7.98
CA ALA A 76 -11.55 -9.85 7.70
C ALA A 76 -11.64 -10.95 6.63
N ARG A 77 -10.84 -10.85 5.56
CA ARG A 77 -10.75 -11.88 4.51
C ARG A 77 -10.19 -13.20 5.02
N LEU A 78 -9.22 -13.17 5.94
CA LEU A 78 -8.72 -14.39 6.58
C LEU A 78 -9.80 -15.04 7.45
N LYS A 79 -10.52 -14.25 8.25
CA LYS A 79 -11.63 -14.76 9.07
C LYS A 79 -12.75 -15.38 8.22
N ASP A 80 -13.16 -14.70 7.13
CA ASP A 80 -14.14 -15.24 6.18
C ASP A 80 -13.67 -16.59 5.59
N LYS A 81 -12.37 -16.72 5.28
CA LYS A 81 -11.82 -17.96 4.72
C LYS A 81 -11.80 -19.10 5.74
N VAL A 82 -11.48 -18.81 7.00
CA VAL A 82 -11.46 -19.80 8.08
C VAL A 82 -12.88 -20.29 8.43
N GLU A 83 -13.86 -19.41 8.46
CA GLU A 83 -15.26 -19.73 8.77
C GLU A 83 -15.93 -20.55 7.65
N ASN A 84 -15.59 -20.27 6.38
CA ASN A 84 -16.12 -21.02 5.23
C ASN A 84 -15.49 -22.43 5.08
N GLU A 85 -14.23 -22.61 5.50
CA GLU A 85 -13.59 -23.95 5.56
C GLU A 85 -14.21 -24.84 6.67
N SER A 86 -14.65 -24.28 7.81
CA SER A 86 -15.25 -25.11 8.88
C SER A 86 -16.70 -25.53 8.59
N ASN A 87 -17.50 -24.70 7.90
CA ASN A 87 -18.87 -25.04 7.52
C ASN A 87 -18.94 -26.07 6.37
N SER A 88 -17.86 -26.19 5.59
CA SER A 88 -17.75 -27.17 4.50
C SER A 88 -17.48 -28.60 5.00
N SER A 89 -17.01 -28.77 6.24
CA SER A 89 -16.77 -30.09 6.85
C SER A 89 -17.98 -30.70 7.57
N GLU A 90 -19.06 -29.95 7.83
CA GLU A 90 -20.24 -30.45 8.57
C GLU A 90 -21.41 -30.87 7.67
N THR A 91 -21.43 -30.51 6.38
CA THR A 91 -22.53 -30.87 5.46
C THR A 91 -22.32 -32.23 4.78
N SER A 92 -21.25 -32.96 5.11
CA SER A 92 -20.92 -34.25 4.49
C SER A 92 -20.81 -35.41 5.50
N SER A 93 -21.37 -35.26 6.70
CA SER A 93 -21.60 -36.36 7.67
C SER A 93 -23.06 -36.77 7.71
#